data_AF-A0A6J4PHG2-F1
#
_entry.id   AF-A0A6J4PHG2-F1
#
_cell.length_a   1.000
_cell.length_b   1.000
_cell.length_c   1.000
_cell.angle_alpha   90.00
_cell.angle_beta   90.00
_cell.angle_gamma   90.00
#
_symmetry.space_group_name_H-M   'P 1'
#
loop_
_entity.id
_entity.type
_entity.pdbx_description
1 polymer ?
#
loop_
_entity_poly.entity_id
_entity_poly.type
_entity_poly.pdbx_seq_one_letter_code
_entity_poly.pdbx_strand_id
1 'polypeptide(L)' 'MEYRRLGRSGLFVSSLTLGTMTFGGSGPFDKVGSTDVAGATRQVDMCLDAGVNLFD' A
#
# COMPACT_ATOMS: atom_id res chain seq x y z
N MET A 1 -6.36 -13.10 5.30
CA MET A 1 -6.88 -11.81 4.83
C MET A 1 -8.40 -11.88 4.71
N GLU A 2 -9.13 -10.84 5.12
CA GLU A 2 -10.56 -10.70 4.77
C GLU A 2 -10.70 -9.82 3.53
N TYR A 3 -11.61 -10.17 2.62
CA TYR A 3 -11.90 -9.36 1.43
C TYR A 3 -13.31 -8.80 1.48
N ARG A 4 -13.46 -7.54 1.04
CA ARG A 4 -14.73 -6.79 1.04
C ARG A 4 -14.95 -6.18 -0.33
N ARG A 5 -16.22 -6.07 -0.73
CA ARG A 5 -16.59 -5.42 -1.99
C ARG A 5 -16.38 -3.91 -1.86
N LEU A 6 -15.64 -3.31 -2.80
CA LEU A 6 -15.45 -1.86 -2.85
C LEU A 6 -16.68 -1.17 -3.47
N GLY A 7 -17.69 -0.92 -2.65
CA GLY A 7 -18.92 -0.26 -3.07
C GLY A 7 -19.57 -0.92 -4.29
N ARG A 8 -19.86 -0.13 -5.34
CA ARG A 8 -20.50 -0.61 -6.57
C ARG A 8 -19.50 -0.93 -7.70
N SER A 9 -18.19 -0.91 -7.44
CA SER A 9 -17.15 -1.08 -8.48
C SER A 9 -17.07 -2.48 -9.09
N GLY A 10 -17.55 -3.50 -8.37
CA GLY A 10 -17.32 -4.91 -8.74
C GLY A 10 -15.99 -5.48 -8.26
N LEU A 11 -15.14 -4.66 -7.61
CA LEU A 11 -13.87 -5.11 -7.04
C LEU A 11 -14.05 -5.68 -5.63
N PHE A 12 -13.25 -6.70 -5.30
CA PHE A 12 -13.05 -7.21 -3.96
C PHE A 12 -11.65 -6.88 -3.48
N VAL A 13 -11.55 -6.14 -2.37
CA VAL A 13 -10.30 -5.61 -1.82
C VAL A 13 -10.07 -6.13 -0.42
N SER A 14 -8.80 -6.26 -0.01
CA SER A 14 -8.43 -6.59 1.35
C SER A 14 -9.03 -5.59 2.35
N SER A 15 -9.36 -6.04 3.56
CA SER A 15 -9.86 -5.17 4.62
C SER A 15 -8.82 -4.18 5.17
N LEU A 16 -7.55 -4.37 4.79
CA LEU A 16 -6.41 -3.48 5.03
C LEU A 16 -5.83 -3.02 3.69
N THR A 17 -5.34 -1.77 3.66
CA THR A 17 -4.71 -1.13 2.51
C THR A 17 -3.29 -0.71 2.88
N LEU A 18 -2.32 -0.90 1.98
CA LEU A 18 -1.00 -0.29 2.13
C LEU A 18 -1.02 1.13 1.57
N GLY A 19 -0.90 2.13 2.44
CA GLY A 19 -0.66 3.51 2.02
C GLY A 19 0.81 3.74 1.69
N THR A 20 1.10 4.41 0.58
CA THR A 20 2.45 4.57 0.03
C THR A 20 3.05 5.98 0.22
N MET A 21 2.42 6.82 1.04
CA MET A 21 2.79 8.23 1.20
C MET A 21 4.25 8.46 1.62
N THR A 22 4.88 7.49 2.29
CA THR A 22 6.28 7.58 2.75
C THR A 22 7.30 7.15 1.69
N PHE A 23 6.87 6.72 0.50
CA PHE A 23 7.75 6.24 -0.56
C PHE A 23 8.39 7.42 -1.30
N GLY A 24 9.69 7.35 -1.55
CA GLY A 24 10.44 8.29 -2.38
C GLY A 24 10.71 9.68 -1.77
N GLY A 25 9.88 10.16 -0.83
CA GLY A 25 10.13 11.34 0.03
C GLY A 25 10.64 12.56 -0.72
N SER A 26 9.85 13.10 -1.63
CA SER A 26 10.23 14.25 -2.46
C SER A 26 9.14 15.31 -2.55
N GLY A 27 9.53 16.55 -2.86
CA GLY A 27 8.60 17.68 -3.00
C GLY A 27 7.77 17.89 -1.72
N PRO A 28 6.45 18.09 -1.83
CA PRO A 28 5.56 18.29 -0.67
C PRO A 28 5.51 17.14 0.35
N PHE A 29 6.07 15.97 0.03
CA PHE A 29 6.04 14.76 0.85
C PHE A 29 7.39 14.40 1.49
N ASP A 30 8.38 15.29 1.42
CA ASP A 30 9.69 15.08 2.06
C ASP A 30 9.60 14.83 3.58
N LYS A 31 8.64 15.45 4.26
CA LYS A 31 8.44 15.35 5.71
C LYS A 31 7.65 14.13 6.17
N VAL A 32 6.98 13.40 5.27
CA VAL A 32 6.18 12.23 5.65
C VAL A 32 7.01 10.94 5.65
N GLY A 33 8.14 10.92 4.94
CA GLY A 33 9.10 9.82 4.93
C GLY A 33 9.81 9.71 3.59
N SER A 34 10.96 9.02 3.57
CA SER A 34 11.80 8.83 2.38
C SER A 34 12.20 7.37 2.19
N THR A 35 11.22 6.46 2.26
CA THR A 35 11.43 5.03 2.00
C THR A 35 11.98 4.86 0.59
N ASP A 36 13.18 4.28 0.48
CA ASP A 36 13.83 4.03 -0.80
C ASP A 36 13.19 2.84 -1.53
N VAL A 37 13.65 2.57 -2.76
CA VAL A 37 13.08 1.49 -3.59
C VAL A 37 13.19 0.14 -2.89
N ALA A 38 14.34 -0.16 -2.25
CA ALA A 38 14.54 -1.44 -1.58
C ALA A 38 13.60 -1.62 -0.37
N GLY A 39 13.43 -0.56 0.44
CA GLY A 39 12.51 -0.54 1.56
C GLY A 39 11.06 -0.66 1.12
N ALA A 40 10.68 0.04 0.04
CA ALA A 40 9.34 -0.01 -0.54
C ALA A 40 9.02 -1.40 -1.08
N THR A 41 9.95 -2.00 -1.84
CA THR A 41 9.81 -3.38 -2.34
C THR A 41 9.58 -4.36 -1.21
N ARG A 42 10.38 -4.28 -0.14
CA ARG A 42 10.19 -5.15 1.03
C ARG A 42 8.82 -4.98 1.68
N GLN A 43 8.31 -3.76 1.77
CA GLN A 43 6.96 -3.50 2.32
C GLN A 43 5.86 -4.08 1.42
N VAL A 44 5.98 -3.91 0.10
CA VAL A 44 5.05 -4.49 -0.87
C VAL A 44 5.05 -6.01 -0.79
N ASP A 45 6.22 -6.65 -0.77
CA ASP A 45 6.35 -8.11 -0.66
C ASP A 45 5.65 -8.65 0.59
N MET A 46 5.89 -8.03 1.76
CA MET A 46 5.21 -8.41 3.01
C MET A 46 3.69 -8.25 2.93
N CYS A 47 3.19 -7.20 2.27
CA CYS A 47 1.77 -6.98 2.07
C CYS A 47 1.15 -8.05 1.15
N LEU A 48 1.83 -8.38 0.05
CA LEU A 48 1.40 -9.44 -0.86
C LEU A 48 1.37 -10.81 -0.16
N ASP A 49 2.41 -11.15 0.62
CA ASP A 49 2.47 -12.37 1.42
C ASP A 49 1.33 -12.46 2.45
N ALA A 50 0.93 -11.32 3.01
CA ALA A 50 -0.21 -11.23 3.93
C ALA A 50 -1.58 -11.25 3.22
N GLY A 51 -1.62 -11.21 1.89
CA GLY A 51 -2.82 -11.20 1.06
C GLY A 51 -3.44 -9.83 0.80
N VAL A 52 -2.75 -8.73 1.12
CA VAL A 52 -3.19 -7.37 0.78
C VAL A 52 -3.19 -7.19 -0.74
N ASN A 53 -4.28 -6.69 -1.30
CA ASN A 53 -4.42 -6.47 -2.74
C ASN A 53 -4.85 -5.04 -3.11
N LEU A 54 -4.89 -4.13 -2.13
CA LEU A 54 -5.17 -2.72 -2.32
C LEU A 54 -3.99 -1.88 -1.81
N PHE A 55 -3.50 -1.01 -2.68
CA PHE A 55 -2.39 -0.09 -2.46
C PHE A 55 -2.87 1.30 -2.84
N ASP A 56 -2.62 2.29 -1.98
CA ASP A 56 -2.96 3.72 -2.17
C ASP A 56 -1.70 4.55 -2.40
#